data_AF-A0A6J0WM73-F1
#
_entry.id   AF-A0A6J0WM73-F1
#
_cell.length_a   1.000
_cell.length_b   1.000
_cell.length_c   1.000
_cell.angle_alpha   90.00
_cell.angle_beta   90.00
_cell.angle_gamma   90.00
#
_symmetry.space_group_name_H-M   'P 1'
#
loop_
_entity.id
_entity.type
_entity.pdbx_description
1 polymer ?
#
loop_
_entity_poly.entity_id
_entity_poly.type
_entity_poly.pdbx_seq_one_letter_code
_entity_poly.pdbx_strand_id
1 'polypeptide(L)'
;METRPSSSLSSPEESCEALPQGLLVFTGSSDRDVNLAKQFWIGASMYPPNESQLVLSRGSSQRLPVARPSRSNAPEKKTYFQPFFLEESKSRDVTAETLKIQESEEKKKYLQKAKKRDEIIQLLRKQREERISVRLIKELISLPHKPKGKVHKAKNICILKEG
;
A
#
# COMPACT_ATOMS: atom_id res chain seq x y z
N MET A 1 44.24 18.93 -13.63
CA MET A 1 45.51 18.30 -13.22
C MET A 1 45.43 18.06 -11.72
N GLU A 2 45.67 16.83 -11.31
CA GLU A 2 45.38 16.22 -10.00
C GLU A 2 46.26 16.78 -8.87
N THR A 3 45.92 16.64 -7.57
CA THR A 3 46.14 15.39 -6.82
C THR A 3 45.42 15.39 -5.46
N ARG A 4 44.87 14.22 -5.14
CA ARG A 4 44.40 13.77 -3.82
C ARG A 4 45.60 13.26 -3.00
N PRO A 5 45.53 13.25 -1.67
CA PRO A 5 46.16 12.18 -0.89
C PRO A 5 45.09 11.34 -0.19
N SER A 6 45.07 10.05 -0.52
CA SER A 6 44.54 9.02 0.35
C SER A 6 45.52 8.75 1.47
N SER A 7 45.07 8.67 2.71
CA SER A 7 45.71 7.83 3.72
C SER A 7 44.66 7.32 4.70
N SER A 8 44.42 6.02 4.59
CA SER A 8 43.71 5.17 5.52
C SER A 8 44.68 4.70 6.62
N LEU A 9 44.33 4.88 7.89
CA LEU A 9 44.88 4.19 9.06
C LEU A 9 43.74 4.09 10.09
N SER A 10 43.02 2.96 10.16
CA SER A 10 43.27 1.81 11.03
C SER A 10 43.00 2.09 12.53
N SER A 11 41.94 1.41 12.99
CA SER A 11 41.32 1.22 14.31
C SER A 11 42.20 1.18 15.58
N PRO A 12 41.56 1.34 16.75
CA PRO A 12 41.56 0.34 17.83
C PRO A 12 40.26 -0.50 17.69
N GLU A 13 40.31 -1.78 17.31
CA GLU A 13 40.47 -2.91 18.25
C GLU A 13 39.61 -2.71 19.52
N GLU A 14 38.28 -2.80 19.37
CA GLU A 14 37.45 -3.45 20.39
C GLU A 14 37.18 -4.88 19.87
N SER A 15 38.17 -5.73 20.10
CA SER A 15 38.04 -7.18 19.97
C SER A 15 37.31 -7.74 21.19
N CYS A 16 36.55 -8.82 20.94
CA CYS A 16 35.93 -9.75 21.89
C CYS A 16 34.64 -9.25 22.57
N GLU A 17 33.49 -9.92 22.46
CA GLU A 17 33.26 -11.37 22.40
C GLU A 17 32.05 -11.70 21.51
N ALA A 18 32.03 -12.92 20.96
CA ALA A 18 30.83 -13.49 20.36
C ALA A 18 29.72 -13.54 21.42
N LEU A 19 28.87 -12.50 21.44
CA LEU A 19 27.77 -12.37 22.38
C LEU A 19 26.83 -13.58 22.18
N PRO A 20 26.45 -14.31 23.24
CA PRO A 20 25.55 -15.45 23.09
C PRO A 20 24.25 -14.98 22.42
N GLN A 21 23.78 -15.80 21.48
CA GLN A 21 22.53 -15.65 20.74
C GLN A 21 21.34 -15.61 21.74
N GLY A 22 21.09 -14.47 22.39
CA GLY A 22 20.05 -14.39 23.43
C GLY A 22 19.94 -13.12 24.26
N LEU A 23 20.95 -12.23 24.28
CA LEU A 23 20.87 -10.98 25.06
C LEU A 23 20.68 -9.76 24.16
N LEU A 24 19.43 -9.45 23.85
CA LEU A 24 19.04 -8.16 23.29
C LEU A 24 19.10 -7.12 24.41
N VAL A 25 20.22 -6.40 24.51
CA VAL A 25 20.36 -5.26 25.41
C VAL A 25 19.70 -4.05 24.74
N PHE A 26 18.69 -3.47 25.39
CA PHE A 26 18.07 -2.23 24.91
C PHE A 26 19.03 -1.06 25.13
N THR A 27 19.83 -0.77 24.11
CA THR A 27 20.49 0.53 23.98
C THR A 27 19.39 1.51 23.59
N GLY A 28 19.06 2.48 24.43
CA GLY A 28 17.97 3.44 24.14
C GLY A 28 18.07 4.12 22.77
N SER A 29 17.04 4.90 22.43
CA SER A 29 17.01 5.63 21.15
C SER A 29 18.15 6.64 21.04
N SER A 30 18.69 6.81 19.83
CA SER A 30 19.71 7.81 19.54
C SER A 30 19.17 9.24 19.76
N ASP A 31 20.04 10.21 20.04
CA ASP A 31 19.63 11.62 20.20
C ASP A 31 18.90 12.16 18.96
N ARG A 32 19.28 11.69 17.77
CA ARG A 32 18.62 12.02 16.51
C ARG A 32 17.16 11.55 16.50
N ASP A 33 16.92 10.32 16.93
CA ASP A 33 15.58 9.73 16.94
C ASP A 33 14.69 10.40 18.00
N VAL A 34 15.27 10.72 19.16
CA VAL A 34 14.59 11.48 20.21
C VAL A 34 14.17 12.86 19.70
N ASN A 35 15.05 13.55 18.97
CA ASN A 35 14.74 14.86 18.40
C ASN A 35 13.66 14.79 17.31
N LEU A 36 13.70 13.77 16.45
CA LEU A 36 12.67 13.54 15.45
C LEU A 36 11.31 13.26 16.10
N ALA A 37 11.28 12.41 17.13
CA ALA A 37 10.06 12.10 17.87
C ALA A 37 9.48 13.36 18.53
N LYS A 38 10.33 14.22 19.12
CA LYS A 38 9.89 15.51 19.68
C LYS A 38 9.23 16.39 18.61
N GLN A 39 9.87 16.57 17.45
CA GLN A 39 9.29 17.37 16.36
C GLN A 39 7.95 16.81 15.88
N PHE A 40 7.86 15.49 15.71
CA PHE A 40 6.64 14.81 15.32
C PHE A 40 5.51 15.04 16.33
N TRP A 41 5.76 14.80 17.62
CA TRP A 41 4.75 14.95 18.66
C TRP A 41 4.33 16.40 18.89
N ILE A 42 5.25 17.35 18.73
CA ILE A 42 4.91 18.78 18.72
C ILE A 42 3.91 19.05 17.58
N GLY A 43 4.19 18.62 16.36
CA GLY A 43 3.29 18.82 15.22
C GLY A 43 1.94 18.09 15.39
N ALA A 44 1.95 16.87 15.93
CA ALA A 44 0.75 16.07 16.12
C ALA A 44 -0.15 16.54 17.28
N SER A 45 0.42 17.22 18.28
CA SER A 45 -0.32 17.77 19.43
C SER A 45 -0.82 19.20 19.22
N MET A 46 -0.47 19.85 18.10
CA MET A 46 -1.06 21.13 17.74
C MET A 46 -2.55 20.97 17.44
N TYR A 47 -3.34 21.94 17.89
CA TYR A 47 -4.73 22.05 17.45
C TYR A 47 -4.77 22.15 15.91
N PRO A 48 -5.76 21.52 15.25
CA PRO A 48 -5.93 21.70 13.82
C PRO A 48 -5.99 23.20 13.50
N PRO A 49 -5.33 23.65 12.43
CA PRO A 49 -5.31 25.06 12.07
C PRO A 49 -6.74 25.57 11.95
N ASN A 50 -6.96 26.84 12.28
CA ASN A 50 -8.28 27.49 12.27
C ASN A 50 -9.05 27.27 10.95
N GLU A 51 -8.35 27.16 9.82
CA GLU A 51 -8.90 26.83 8.50
C GLU A 51 -9.51 25.42 8.40
N SER A 52 -9.02 24.48 9.22
CA SER A 52 -9.54 23.11 9.35
C SER A 52 -10.58 22.98 10.45
N GLN A 53 -10.78 24.00 11.26
CA GLN A 53 -11.86 24.01 12.22
C GLN A 53 -13.14 24.35 11.45
N LEU A 54 -14.08 23.40 11.40
CA LEU A 54 -15.47 23.65 11.06
C LEU A 54 -16.10 24.48 12.20
N VAL A 55 -15.57 25.69 12.44
CA VAL A 55 -16.24 26.66 13.28
C VAL A 55 -17.50 27.00 12.53
N LEU A 56 -18.59 26.37 12.94
CA LEU A 56 -19.93 26.90 12.74
C LEU A 56 -19.85 28.34 13.25
N SER A 57 -19.72 29.28 12.32
CA SER A 57 -19.75 30.70 12.64
C SER A 57 -20.95 30.92 13.53
N ARG A 58 -20.75 31.49 14.72
CA ARG A 58 -21.74 31.54 15.81
C ARG A 58 -23.00 32.23 15.30
N GLY A 59 -23.99 31.44 14.83
CA GLY A 59 -25.16 31.94 14.10
C GLY A 59 -25.53 31.17 12.82
N SER A 60 -24.70 30.24 12.33
CA SER A 60 -25.05 29.39 11.19
C SER A 60 -26.05 28.31 11.61
N SER A 61 -27.33 28.57 11.37
CA SER A 61 -28.34 27.51 11.32
C SER A 61 -28.14 26.75 10.00
N GLN A 62 -27.12 25.90 9.95
CA GLN A 62 -26.85 25.00 8.82
C GLN A 62 -27.86 23.83 8.81
N ARG A 63 -29.15 24.16 8.89
CA ARG A 63 -30.22 23.24 8.54
C ARG A 63 -30.80 23.77 7.25
N LEU A 64 -30.49 23.05 6.16
CA LEU A 64 -31.25 23.23 4.91
C LEU A 64 -32.74 23.15 5.25
N PRO A 65 -33.57 24.06 4.73
CA PRO A 65 -35.00 24.03 5.00
C PRO A 65 -35.55 22.66 4.58
N VAL A 66 -36.18 21.96 5.53
CA VAL A 66 -36.84 20.68 5.27
C VAL A 66 -37.97 20.95 4.28
N ALA A 67 -37.94 20.29 3.12
CA ALA A 67 -38.98 20.42 2.10
C ALA A 67 -40.35 20.07 2.71
N ARG A 68 -41.27 21.04 2.72
CA ARG A 68 -42.65 20.81 3.18
C ARG A 68 -43.46 20.16 2.06
N PRO A 69 -44.38 19.23 2.36
CA PRO A 69 -45.27 18.67 1.36
C PRO A 69 -46.13 19.77 0.73
N SER A 70 -46.11 19.85 -0.59
CA SER A 70 -46.92 20.77 -1.37
C SER A 70 -48.41 20.49 -1.12
N ARG A 71 -49.11 21.42 -0.46
CA ARG A 71 -50.58 21.47 -0.49
C ARG A 71 -50.96 22.55 -1.49
N SER A 72 -51.41 22.09 -2.66
CA SER A 72 -52.12 22.92 -3.62
C SER A 72 -53.40 23.44 -2.99
N ASN A 73 -53.62 24.75 -2.96
CA ASN A 73 -54.86 25.42 -3.33
C ASN A 73 -54.74 26.96 -3.19
N ALA A 74 -55.18 27.65 -4.25
CA ALA A 74 -55.54 29.07 -4.38
C ALA A 74 -54.42 30.12 -4.61
N PRO A 75 -54.70 31.17 -5.45
CA PRO A 75 -53.70 32.12 -5.92
C PRO A 75 -53.78 33.46 -5.16
N GLU A 76 -52.72 33.84 -4.44
CA GLU A 76 -52.57 35.21 -3.93
C GLU A 76 -51.18 35.79 -4.22
N LYS A 77 -51.21 36.77 -5.13
CA LYS A 77 -50.40 38.00 -5.20
C LYS A 77 -49.43 38.26 -4.01
N LYS A 78 -48.11 38.28 -4.31
CA LYS A 78 -47.19 39.46 -4.26
C LYS A 78 -45.76 39.09 -3.81
N THR A 79 -44.82 39.52 -4.66
CA THR A 79 -43.54 40.20 -4.36
C THR A 79 -42.44 39.44 -3.61
N TYR A 80 -41.20 39.75 -4.01
CA TYR A 80 -39.89 39.33 -3.46
C TYR A 80 -39.49 37.91 -3.94
N PHE A 81 -38.43 37.70 -4.72
CA PHE A 81 -37.19 38.42 -4.95
C PHE A 81 -36.81 38.21 -6.42
N GLN A 82 -36.42 39.26 -7.12
CA GLN A 82 -35.65 39.10 -8.35
C GLN A 82 -34.20 38.83 -7.92
N PRO A 83 -33.62 37.64 -8.17
CA PRO A 83 -32.18 37.50 -8.10
C PRO A 83 -31.63 38.36 -9.22
N PHE A 84 -30.84 39.38 -8.87
CA PHE A 84 -29.92 39.98 -9.81
C PHE A 84 -29.08 38.84 -10.39
N PHE A 85 -29.37 38.45 -11.63
CA PHE A 85 -28.40 37.71 -12.44
C PHE A 85 -27.27 38.68 -12.71
N LEU A 86 -26.27 38.66 -11.82
CA LEU A 86 -24.96 39.22 -12.08
C LEU A 86 -24.42 38.48 -13.30
N GLU A 87 -24.30 39.24 -14.37
CA GLU A 87 -23.79 38.84 -15.67
C GLU A 87 -22.36 38.28 -15.50
N GLU A 88 -22.24 36.95 -15.45
CA GLU A 88 -20.95 36.26 -15.50
C GLU A 88 -21.02 35.11 -16.51
N SER A 89 -21.20 35.47 -17.79
CA SER A 89 -21.25 34.54 -18.91
C SER A 89 -19.87 34.19 -19.48
N LYS A 90 -18.77 34.64 -18.84
CA LYS A 90 -17.40 34.44 -19.35
C LYS A 90 -16.44 33.74 -18.39
N SER A 91 -16.73 33.68 -17.09
CA SER A 91 -15.84 33.10 -16.07
C SER A 91 -16.14 31.63 -15.72
N ARG A 92 -17.38 31.16 -15.91
CA ARG A 92 -17.75 29.74 -15.69
C ARG A 92 -16.98 28.78 -16.60
N ASP A 93 -16.71 29.20 -17.84
CA ASP A 93 -16.07 28.34 -18.84
C ASP A 93 -14.60 28.03 -18.48
N VAL A 94 -13.86 29.06 -18.04
CA VAL A 94 -12.46 28.94 -17.62
C VAL A 94 -12.29 28.03 -16.38
N THR A 95 -13.25 28.10 -15.44
CA THR A 95 -13.23 27.21 -14.26
C THR A 95 -13.56 25.75 -14.59
N ALA A 96 -14.40 25.51 -15.60
CA ALA A 96 -14.75 24.15 -16.03
C ALA A 96 -13.59 23.49 -16.79
N GLU A 97 -12.84 24.26 -17.59
CA GLU A 97 -11.67 23.77 -18.32
C GLU A 97 -10.50 23.44 -17.38
N THR A 98 -10.23 24.30 -16.40
CA THR A 98 -9.18 24.05 -15.40
C THR A 98 -9.43 22.79 -14.57
N LEU A 99 -10.68 22.54 -14.17
CA LEU A 99 -11.06 21.28 -13.49
C LEU A 99 -10.84 20.05 -14.37
N LYS A 100 -11.21 20.11 -15.66
CA LYS A 100 -10.99 18.99 -16.60
C LYS A 100 -9.51 18.68 -16.81
N ILE A 101 -8.67 19.72 -16.88
CA ILE A 101 -7.22 19.55 -16.99
C ILE A 101 -6.69 18.81 -15.76
N GLN A 102 -7.05 19.25 -14.56
CA GLN A 102 -6.64 18.60 -13.31
C GLN A 102 -7.10 17.13 -13.24
N GLU A 103 -8.36 16.85 -13.55
CA GLU A 103 -8.88 15.48 -13.59
C GLU A 103 -8.10 14.59 -14.58
N SER A 104 -7.72 15.14 -15.74
CA SER A 104 -6.96 14.41 -16.75
C SER A 104 -5.54 14.08 -16.29
N GLU A 105 -4.90 14.99 -15.55
CA GLU A 105 -3.57 14.79 -14.97
C GLU A 105 -3.61 13.74 -13.84
N GLU A 106 -4.62 13.82 -12.98
CA GLU A 106 -4.84 12.83 -11.92
C GLU A 106 -5.10 11.43 -12.52
N LYS A 107 -5.94 11.33 -13.56
CA LYS A 107 -6.18 10.06 -14.27
C LYS A 107 -4.89 9.48 -14.83
N LYS A 108 -4.03 10.27 -15.47
CA LYS A 108 -2.73 9.82 -15.98
C LYS A 108 -1.83 9.30 -14.86
N LYS A 109 -1.78 10.00 -13.73
CA LYS A 109 -1.02 9.59 -12.54
C LYS A 109 -1.50 8.25 -11.98
N TYR A 110 -2.81 8.07 -11.83
CA TYR A 110 -3.37 6.80 -11.35
C TYR A 110 -3.15 5.65 -12.33
N LEU A 111 -3.20 5.91 -13.64
CA LEU A 111 -2.93 4.91 -14.67
C LEU A 111 -1.47 4.43 -14.62
N GLN A 112 -0.51 5.33 -14.40
CA GLN A 112 0.89 4.95 -14.18
C GLN A 112 1.07 4.12 -12.91
N LYS A 113 0.38 4.49 -11.81
CA LYS A 113 0.41 3.71 -10.55
C LYS A 113 -0.16 2.31 -10.74
N ALA A 114 -1.24 2.16 -11.51
CA ALA A 114 -1.84 0.86 -11.81
C ALA A 114 -0.86 -0.05 -12.57
N LYS A 115 -0.18 0.48 -13.59
CA LYS A 115 0.86 -0.26 -14.33
C LYS A 115 1.99 -0.74 -13.41
N LYS A 116 2.53 0.13 -12.57
CA LYS A 116 3.56 -0.23 -11.58
C LYS A 116 3.07 -1.31 -10.61
N ARG A 117 1.81 -1.24 -10.17
CA ARG A 117 1.21 -2.26 -9.30
C ARG A 117 1.14 -3.61 -10.01
N ASP A 118 0.73 -3.64 -11.28
CA ASP A 118 0.63 -4.86 -12.05
C ASP A 118 2.00 -5.52 -12.28
N GLU A 119 3.03 -4.71 -12.56
CA GLU A 119 4.43 -5.18 -12.66
C GLU A 119 4.90 -5.84 -11.35
N ILE A 120 4.64 -5.22 -10.21
CA ILE A 120 4.98 -5.77 -8.89
C ILE A 120 4.24 -7.10 -8.66
N ILE A 121 2.95 -7.15 -8.96
CA ILE A 121 2.14 -8.37 -8.79
C ILE A 121 2.67 -9.50 -9.67
N GLN A 122 3.04 -9.22 -10.92
CA GLN A 122 3.63 -10.22 -11.82
C GLN A 122 4.96 -10.74 -11.28
N LEU A 123 5.84 -9.86 -10.80
CA LEU A 123 7.11 -10.27 -10.19
C LEU A 123 6.89 -11.19 -8.99
N LEU A 124 5.98 -10.84 -8.09
CA LEU A 124 5.66 -11.65 -6.91
C LEU A 124 5.08 -13.01 -7.27
N ARG A 125 4.23 -13.08 -8.31
CA ARG A 125 3.70 -14.35 -8.83
C ARG A 125 4.83 -15.25 -9.32
N LYS A 126 5.75 -14.71 -10.13
CA LYS A 126 6.92 -15.43 -10.62
C LYS A 126 7.78 -15.99 -9.49
N GLN A 127 8.12 -15.15 -8.50
CA GLN A 127 8.89 -15.59 -7.32
C GLN A 127 8.16 -16.68 -6.50
N ARG A 128 6.83 -16.60 -6.41
CA ARG A 128 6.03 -17.64 -5.74
C ARG A 128 6.08 -18.95 -6.52
N GLU A 129 5.91 -18.91 -7.83
CA GLU A 129 5.97 -20.08 -8.70
C GLU A 129 7.34 -20.75 -8.66
N GLU A 130 8.43 -19.97 -8.66
CA GLU A 130 9.80 -20.48 -8.49
C GLU A 130 10.00 -21.19 -7.15
N ARG A 131 9.49 -20.62 -6.05
CA ARG A 131 9.55 -21.29 -4.73
C ARG A 131 8.76 -22.59 -4.71
N ILE A 132 7.59 -22.61 -5.35
CA ILE A 132 6.75 -23.80 -5.44
C ILE A 132 7.43 -24.86 -6.31
N SER A 133 7.98 -24.50 -7.47
CA SER A 133 8.61 -25.43 -8.39
C SER A 133 9.85 -26.08 -7.77
N VAL A 134 10.72 -25.31 -7.12
CA VAL A 134 11.89 -25.83 -6.40
C VAL A 134 11.46 -26.81 -5.30
N ARG A 135 10.42 -26.46 -4.54
CA ARG A 135 9.87 -27.37 -3.51
C ARG A 135 9.37 -28.67 -4.13
N LEU A 136 8.55 -28.60 -5.18
CA LEU A 136 8.00 -29.79 -5.84
C LEU A 136 9.08 -30.68 -6.47
N ILE A 137 10.11 -30.08 -7.08
CA ILE A 137 11.26 -30.82 -7.62
C ILE A 137 12.01 -31.54 -6.50
N LYS A 138 12.25 -30.87 -5.37
CA LYS A 138 12.88 -31.48 -4.20
C LYS A 138 12.07 -32.67 -3.68
N GLU A 139 10.76 -32.51 -3.54
CA GLU A 139 9.87 -33.59 -3.14
C GLU A 139 9.98 -34.78 -4.11
N LEU A 140 9.89 -34.54 -5.42
CA LEU A 140 10.04 -35.56 -6.48
C LEU A 140 11.37 -36.32 -6.42
N ILE A 141 12.48 -35.64 -6.13
CA ILE A 141 13.81 -36.25 -6.02
C ILE A 141 13.94 -37.01 -4.68
N SER A 142 13.28 -36.55 -3.62
CA SER A 142 13.29 -37.19 -2.31
C SER A 142 12.35 -38.41 -2.20
N LEU A 143 11.48 -38.63 -3.19
CA LEU A 143 10.67 -39.85 -3.25
C LEU A 143 11.61 -41.07 -3.36
N PRO A 144 11.52 -42.05 -2.44
CA PRO A 144 12.32 -43.26 -2.53
C PRO A 144 11.94 -44.02 -3.81
N HIS A 145 12.92 -44.16 -4.71
CA HIS A 145 12.80 -45.02 -5.88
C HIS A 145 12.53 -46.44 -5.41
N LYS A 146 11.28 -46.92 -5.55
CA LYS A 146 10.96 -48.32 -5.27
C LYS A 146 11.60 -49.16 -6.38
N PRO A 147 12.63 -49.98 -6.08
CA PRO A 147 13.19 -50.85 -7.09
C PRO A 147 12.08 -51.79 -7.54
N LYS A 148 11.80 -51.83 -8.85
CA LYS A 148 10.86 -52.80 -9.41
C LYS A 148 11.36 -54.19 -9.03
N GLY A 149 10.58 -54.88 -8.19
CA GLY A 149 10.91 -56.22 -7.72
C GLY A 149 11.18 -57.12 -8.92
N LYS A 150 12.34 -57.79 -8.90
CA LYS A 150 12.66 -58.83 -9.88
C LYS A 150 11.55 -59.87 -9.77
N VAL A 151 10.77 -60.05 -10.83
CA VAL A 151 9.82 -61.16 -10.94
C VAL A 151 10.66 -62.44 -10.92
N HIS A 152 10.66 -63.14 -9.79
CA HIS A 152 11.27 -64.45 -9.68
C HIS A 152 10.49 -65.38 -10.62
N LYS A 153 11.14 -65.87 -11.69
CA LYS A 153 10.60 -66.95 -12.51
C LYS A 153 10.35 -68.15 -11.59
N ALA A 154 9.07 -68.49 -11.39
CA ALA A 154 8.68 -69.72 -10.73
C ALA A 154 9.24 -70.91 -11.54
N LYS A 155 10.01 -71.77 -10.87
CA LYS A 155 10.34 -73.10 -11.40
C LYS A 155 9.10 -73.97 -11.23
N ASN A 156 8.43 -74.30 -12.32
CA ASN A 156 7.38 -75.31 -12.31
C ASN A 156 8.02 -76.67 -11.99
N ILE A 157 7.80 -77.17 -10.78
CA ILE A 157 8.06 -78.57 -10.44
C ILE A 157 6.82 -79.35 -10.88
N CYS A 158 6.91 -80.04 -12.01
CA CYS A 158 5.91 -81.02 -12.42
C CYS A 158 6.08 -82.26 -11.55
N ILE A 159 5.18 -82.46 -10.60
CA ILE A 159 5.06 -83.72 -9.88
C ILE A 159 4.26 -84.66 -10.81
N LEU A 160 4.96 -85.64 -11.41
CA LEU A 160 4.32 -86.78 -12.05
C LEU A 160 3.60 -87.59 -10.96
N LYS A 161 2.26 -87.57 -11.00
CA LYS A 161 1.45 -88.59 -10.32
C LYS A 161 1.28 -89.74 -11.30
N GLU A 162 1.95 -90.85 -11.03
CA GLU A 162 1.52 -92.15 -11.54
C GLU A 162 0.28 -92.60 -10.77
N GLY A 163 -0.71 -93.09 -11.51
CA GLY A 163 -1.98 -93.61 -11.03
C GLY A 163 -2.84 -94.06 -12.20
#